data_AF-A0A0C5RLW9-F1
#
_entry.id   AF-A0A0C5RLW9-F1
#
_cell.length_a   1.000
_cell.length_b   1.000
_cell.length_c   1.000
_cell.angle_alpha   90.00
_cell.angle_beta   90.00
_cell.angle_gamma   90.00
#
_symmetry.space_group_name_H-M   'P 1'
#
loop_
_entity.id
_entity.type
_entity.pdbx_description
1 polymer ?
#
loop_
_entity_poly.entity_id
_entity_poly.type
_entity_poly.pdbx_seq_one_letter_code
_entity_poly.pdbx_strand_id
1 'polypeptide(L)'
;MKSAYDKYEQLIQQDNFISANALLATSLLDANLAYDSNEAKTFVLNLKKGVENKLDIVFKYFIITWTRNLRYSLKRLIPSLSQKESVNSDALNFVSAKNSASLDSLLNALNNAINQYLIKEHRPVEIVDGIILYVSVETKSLKVAFSENIVKPSETE
;
A
#
# COMPACT_ATOMS: atom_id res chain seq x y z
N MET A 1 21.45 17.94 4.36
CA MET A 1 20.01 18.22 4.59
C MET A 1 19.28 16.89 4.59
N LYS A 2 18.39 16.65 5.56
CA LYS A 2 17.59 15.44 5.65
C LYS A 2 16.42 15.56 4.65
N SER A 3 16.31 14.69 3.64
CA SER A 3 15.21 14.76 2.67
C SER A 3 13.88 14.49 3.36
N ALA A 4 12.78 15.06 2.85
CA ALA A 4 11.44 14.72 3.32
C ALA A 4 11.14 13.22 3.18
N TYR A 5 11.85 12.53 2.28
CA TYR A 5 11.68 11.12 1.93
C TYR A 5 12.65 10.17 2.63
N ASP A 6 13.58 10.67 3.46
CA ASP A 6 14.62 9.82 4.09
C ASP A 6 14.06 8.65 4.89
N LYS A 7 12.84 8.79 5.42
CA LYS A 7 12.21 7.71 6.17
C LYS A 7 11.92 6.49 5.29
N TYR A 8 11.56 6.70 4.03
CA TYR A 8 11.36 5.61 3.07
C TYR A 8 12.68 4.86 2.82
N GLU A 9 13.74 5.60 2.48
CA GLU A 9 15.07 5.04 2.23
C GLU A 9 15.63 4.25 3.42
N GLN A 10 15.36 4.72 4.65
CA GLN A 10 15.76 4.01 5.87
C GLN A 10 14.99 2.70 6.10
N LEU A 11 13.72 2.63 5.66
CA LEU A 11 12.89 1.46 5.89
C LEU A 11 13.21 0.33 4.91
N ILE A 12 13.50 0.65 3.65
CA ILE A 12 13.87 -0.35 2.63
C ILE A 12 15.22 -1.03 2.93
N GLN A 13 16.08 -0.38 3.73
CA GLN A 13 17.38 -0.90 4.14
C GLN A 13 17.31 -1.83 5.36
N GLN A 14 16.13 -2.02 5.97
CA GLN A 14 15.99 -2.89 7.12
C GLN A 14 15.96 -4.36 6.69
N ASP A 15 16.69 -5.23 7.40
CA ASP A 15 16.77 -6.66 7.09
C ASP A 15 15.40 -7.37 7.13
N ASN A 16 14.46 -6.84 7.93
CA ASN A 16 13.12 -7.38 8.07
C ASN A 16 12.07 -6.70 7.18
N PHE A 17 12.47 -5.81 6.27
CA PHE A 17 11.56 -5.18 5.31
C PHE A 17 10.85 -6.21 4.42
N ILE A 18 9.57 -5.97 4.13
CA ILE A 18 8.78 -6.74 3.16
C ILE A 18 8.48 -5.83 1.96
N SER A 19 9.02 -6.18 0.80
CA SER A 19 8.71 -5.48 -0.46
C SER A 19 7.31 -5.82 -0.98
N ALA A 20 6.77 -4.98 -1.86
CA ALA A 20 5.46 -5.25 -2.49
C ALA A 20 5.45 -6.58 -3.26
N ASN A 21 6.55 -6.90 -3.94
CA ASN A 21 6.71 -8.18 -4.64
C ASN A 21 6.69 -9.38 -3.69
N ALA A 22 7.38 -9.31 -2.55
CA ALA A 22 7.37 -10.39 -1.56
C ALA A 22 5.99 -10.56 -0.91
N LEU A 23 5.30 -9.45 -0.64
CA LEU A 23 3.93 -9.46 -0.13
C LEU A 23 2.97 -10.12 -1.13
N LEU A 24 3.02 -9.72 -2.40
CA LEU A 24 2.19 -10.29 -3.46
C LEU A 24 2.50 -11.78 -3.67
N ALA A 25 3.77 -12.17 -3.76
CA ALA A 25 4.17 -13.56 -3.95
C ALA A 25 3.65 -14.46 -2.81
N THR A 26 3.78 -14.01 -1.55
CA THR A 26 3.21 -14.74 -0.40
C THR A 26 1.70 -14.89 -0.52
N SER A 27 1.02 -13.79 -0.87
CA SER A 27 -0.44 -13.77 -0.98
C SER A 27 -0.97 -14.68 -2.10
N LEU A 28 -0.26 -14.74 -3.23
CA LEU A 28 -0.58 -15.62 -4.35
C LEU A 28 -0.37 -17.09 -3.98
N LEU A 29 0.72 -17.39 -3.28
CA LEU A 29 1.01 -18.74 -2.80
C LEU A 29 -0.10 -19.23 -1.85
N ASP A 30 -0.48 -18.41 -0.87
CA ASP A 30 -1.54 -18.72 0.09
C ASP A 30 -2.92 -18.87 -0.58
N ALA A 31 -3.18 -18.09 -1.63
CA ALA A 31 -4.40 -18.20 -2.43
C ALA A 31 -4.38 -19.33 -3.46
N ASN A 32 -3.26 -20.06 -3.60
CA ASN A 32 -3.02 -21.06 -4.63
C ASN A 32 -3.22 -20.52 -6.07
N LEU A 33 -2.66 -19.35 -6.34
CA LEU A 33 -2.74 -18.67 -7.63
C LEU A 33 -1.35 -18.49 -8.26
N ALA A 34 -1.28 -18.62 -9.57
CA ALA A 34 -0.07 -18.32 -10.33
C ALA A 34 0.12 -16.80 -10.50
N TYR A 35 1.38 -16.38 -10.65
CA TYR A 35 1.73 -14.97 -10.82
C TYR A 35 1.17 -14.35 -12.11
N ASP A 36 1.00 -15.15 -13.16
CA ASP A 36 0.47 -14.74 -14.46
C ASP A 36 -1.07 -14.89 -14.58
N SER A 37 -1.74 -15.27 -13.49
CA SER A 37 -3.20 -15.37 -13.41
C SER A 37 -3.90 -14.03 -13.69
N ASN A 38 -5.15 -14.09 -14.12
CA ASN A 38 -5.95 -12.90 -14.40
C ASN A 38 -6.24 -12.11 -13.11
N GLU A 39 -6.36 -12.81 -11.99
CA GLU A 39 -6.54 -12.27 -10.65
C GLU A 39 -5.32 -11.44 -10.22
N ALA A 40 -4.11 -11.99 -10.37
CA ALA A 40 -2.87 -11.27 -10.07
C ALA A 40 -2.74 -10.01 -10.93
N LYS A 41 -2.99 -10.12 -12.24
CA LYS A 41 -2.98 -8.99 -13.17
C LYS A 41 -4.01 -7.92 -12.80
N THR A 42 -5.23 -8.33 -12.47
CA THR A 42 -6.33 -7.45 -12.06
C THR A 42 -6.00 -6.74 -10.76
N PHE A 43 -5.43 -7.45 -9.78
CA PHE A 43 -4.97 -6.90 -8.52
C PHE A 43 -3.92 -5.79 -8.75
N VAL A 44 -2.85 -6.10 -9.48
CA VAL A 44 -1.76 -5.15 -9.77
C VAL A 44 -2.28 -3.93 -10.55
N LEU A 45 -3.14 -4.15 -11.55
CA LEU A 45 -3.73 -3.07 -12.34
C LEU A 45 -4.59 -2.14 -11.48
N ASN A 46 -5.45 -2.69 -10.62
CA ASN A 46 -6.29 -1.90 -9.72
C ASN A 46 -5.45 -1.13 -8.71
N LEU A 47 -4.41 -1.74 -8.15
CA LEU A 47 -3.53 -1.10 -7.18
C LEU A 47 -2.81 0.10 -7.82
N LYS A 48 -2.25 -0.10 -9.02
CA LYS A 48 -1.63 0.96 -9.83
C LYS A 48 -2.63 2.08 -10.13
N LYS A 49 -3.84 1.72 -10.58
CA LYS A 49 -4.93 2.67 -10.86
C LYS A 49 -5.27 3.52 -9.63
N GLY A 50 -5.34 2.92 -8.44
CA GLY A 50 -5.61 3.64 -7.19
C GLY A 50 -4.53 4.67 -6.87
N VAL A 51 -3.25 4.32 -7.03
CA VAL A 51 -2.13 5.24 -6.79
C VAL A 51 -2.05 6.35 -7.83
N GLU A 52 -2.25 6.04 -9.12
CA GLU A 52 -2.17 7.02 -10.21
C GLU A 52 -3.31 8.05 -10.13
N ASN A 53 -4.53 7.57 -9.91
CA ASN A 53 -5.73 8.41 -9.88
C ASN A 53 -6.07 8.96 -8.49
N LYS A 54 -5.28 8.63 -7.47
CA LYS A 54 -5.49 9.07 -6.08
C LYS A 54 -6.87 8.65 -5.54
N LEU A 55 -7.27 7.39 -5.78
CA LEU A 55 -8.54 6.78 -5.34
C LEU A 55 -8.33 5.96 -4.07
N ASP A 56 -9.18 6.13 -3.05
CA ASP A 56 -9.05 5.45 -1.74
C ASP A 56 -8.81 3.95 -1.93
N ILE A 57 -7.77 3.40 -1.32
CA ILE A 57 -7.47 1.96 -1.41
C ILE A 57 -7.80 1.37 -0.04
N VAL A 58 -8.92 0.66 0.01
CA VAL A 58 -9.52 0.19 1.25
C VAL A 58 -9.05 -1.23 1.55
N PHE A 59 -8.21 -1.36 2.57
CA PHE A 59 -7.79 -2.64 3.13
C PHE A 59 -8.58 -2.93 4.41
N LYS A 60 -8.46 -4.16 4.93
CA LYS A 60 -9.23 -4.60 6.10
C LYS A 60 -8.95 -3.80 7.38
N TYR A 61 -7.74 -3.26 7.53
CA TYR A 61 -7.28 -2.61 8.77
C TYR A 61 -6.97 -1.12 8.62
N PHE A 62 -6.93 -0.62 7.39
CA PHE A 62 -6.60 0.77 7.09
C PHE A 62 -7.03 1.12 5.67
N ILE A 63 -7.06 2.42 5.40
CA ILE A 63 -7.30 2.96 4.06
C ILE A 63 -6.09 3.80 3.70
N ILE A 64 -5.48 3.53 2.55
CA ILE A 64 -4.55 4.48 1.93
C ILE A 64 -5.42 5.54 1.25
N THR A 65 -5.24 6.79 1.67
CA THR A 65 -5.93 7.96 1.12
C THR A 65 -4.91 9.01 0.70
N TRP A 66 -5.33 10.12 0.08
CA TRP A 66 -4.41 11.19 -0.33
C TRP A 66 -4.82 12.55 0.22
N THR A 67 -3.84 13.28 0.75
CA THR A 67 -4.04 14.57 1.39
C THR A 67 -2.97 15.57 0.99
N ARG A 68 -3.22 16.86 1.24
CA ARG A 68 -2.20 17.91 1.10
C ARG A 68 -1.39 18.00 2.39
N ASN A 69 -0.07 18.11 2.24
CA ASN A 69 0.80 18.36 3.38
C ASN A 69 1.95 19.29 2.96
N LEU A 70 1.97 20.49 3.56
CA LEU A 70 2.90 21.56 3.21
C LEU A 70 4.38 21.18 3.42
N ARG A 71 4.65 20.17 4.26
CA ARG A 71 6.02 19.64 4.45
C ARG A 71 6.56 18.97 3.19
N TYR A 72 5.69 18.40 2.35
CA TYR A 72 6.08 17.64 1.16
C TYR A 72 5.74 18.39 -0.13
N SER A 73 4.57 19.02 -0.21
CA SER A 73 4.16 19.80 -1.37
C SER A 73 3.05 20.80 -1.05
N LEU A 74 3.10 21.97 -1.68
CA LEU A 74 2.02 22.96 -1.62
C LEU A 74 0.84 22.63 -2.53
N LYS A 75 1.06 21.82 -3.58
CA LYS A 75 0.08 21.58 -4.66
C LYS A 75 -0.29 20.12 -4.84
N ARG A 76 0.61 19.20 -4.51
CA ARG A 76 0.45 17.78 -4.81
C ARG A 76 -0.12 17.02 -3.62
N LEU A 77 -0.94 16.03 -3.91
CA LEU A 77 -1.45 15.11 -2.91
C LEU A 77 -0.38 14.06 -2.58
N ILE A 78 -0.31 13.68 -1.31
CA ILE A 78 0.58 12.65 -0.80
C ILE A 78 -0.24 11.52 -0.15
N PRO A 79 0.29 10.29 -0.08
CA PRO A 79 -0.35 9.22 0.66
C PRO A 79 -0.49 9.55 2.16
N SER A 80 -1.62 9.15 2.72
CA SER A 80 -1.93 9.19 4.14
C SER A 80 -2.71 7.95 4.53
N LEU A 81 -2.91 7.76 5.84
CA LEU A 81 -3.75 6.69 6.37
C LEU A 81 -5.04 7.26 6.94
N SER A 82 -6.13 6.53 6.73
CA SER A 82 -7.42 6.77 7.37
C SER A 82 -8.00 5.45 7.90
N GLN A 83 -8.91 5.57 8.87
CA GLN A 83 -9.75 4.48 9.38
C GLN A 83 -11.17 4.54 8.80
N LYS A 84 -11.52 5.62 8.12
CA LYS A 84 -12.82 5.83 7.49
C LYS A 84 -12.64 6.32 6.07
N GLU A 85 -13.40 5.73 5.16
CA GLU A 85 -13.44 6.12 3.76
C GLU A 85 -13.91 7.57 3.63
N SER A 86 -13.30 8.30 2.71
CA SER A 86 -13.69 9.66 2.40
C SER A 86 -15.04 9.68 1.67
N VAL A 87 -15.93 10.61 2.05
CA VAL A 87 -17.20 10.82 1.35
C VAL A 87 -17.05 11.63 0.06
N ASN A 88 -15.84 12.14 -0.20
CA ASN A 88 -15.55 13.07 -1.30
C ASN A 88 -14.64 12.46 -2.38
N SER A 89 -14.31 11.18 -2.27
CA SER A 89 -13.45 10.49 -3.23
C SER A 89 -13.91 9.05 -3.41
N ASP A 90 -13.83 8.56 -4.64
CA ASP A 90 -14.08 7.15 -4.94
C ASP A 90 -13.00 6.25 -4.32
N ALA A 91 -13.37 4.98 -4.13
CA ALA A 91 -12.51 3.97 -3.54
C ALA A 91 -12.45 2.67 -4.35
N LEU A 92 -11.32 2.00 -4.27
CA LEU A 92 -11.11 0.63 -4.67
C LEU A 92 -11.13 -0.25 -3.41
N ASN A 93 -12.03 -1.23 -3.41
CA ASN A 93 -12.18 -2.15 -2.30
C ASN A 93 -11.21 -3.34 -2.45
N PHE A 94 -10.27 -3.46 -1.52
CA PHE A 94 -9.33 -4.58 -1.39
C PHE A 94 -9.63 -5.45 -0.17
N VAL A 95 -10.79 -5.28 0.47
CA VAL A 95 -11.25 -6.13 1.58
C VAL A 95 -11.84 -7.44 1.05
N SER A 96 -12.62 -7.39 -0.03
CA SER A 96 -13.27 -8.54 -0.63
C SER A 96 -13.70 -8.28 -2.08
N ALA A 97 -13.84 -9.36 -2.87
CA ALA A 97 -14.28 -9.33 -4.26
C ALA A 97 -15.59 -10.13 -4.43
N LYS A 98 -16.72 -9.43 -4.46
CA LYS A 98 -18.05 -10.07 -4.54
C LYS A 98 -18.29 -10.88 -5.82
N ASN A 99 -17.59 -10.55 -6.91
CA ASN A 99 -17.87 -11.10 -8.24
C ASN A 99 -16.83 -12.14 -8.69
N SER A 100 -15.82 -12.46 -7.87
CA SER A 100 -14.80 -13.45 -8.20
C SER A 100 -14.26 -14.09 -6.93
N ALA A 101 -14.55 -15.38 -6.73
CA ALA A 101 -14.09 -16.13 -5.56
C ALA A 101 -12.57 -16.30 -5.52
N SER A 102 -11.92 -16.44 -6.68
CA SER A 102 -10.46 -16.53 -6.79
C SER A 102 -9.79 -15.20 -6.42
N LEU A 103 -10.32 -14.07 -6.91
CA LEU A 103 -9.84 -12.74 -6.51
C LEU A 103 -10.12 -12.47 -5.03
N ASP A 104 -11.27 -12.91 -4.51
CA ASP A 104 -11.58 -12.78 -3.08
C ASP A 104 -10.59 -13.56 -2.22
N SER A 105 -10.22 -14.78 -2.63
CA SER A 105 -9.16 -15.58 -1.99
C SER A 105 -7.83 -14.83 -1.95
N LEU A 106 -7.42 -14.22 -3.06
CA LEU A 106 -6.21 -13.38 -3.12
C LEU A 106 -6.27 -12.19 -2.17
N LEU A 107 -7.39 -11.45 -2.14
CA LEU A 107 -7.55 -10.30 -1.26
C LEU A 107 -7.55 -10.71 0.22
N ASN A 108 -8.16 -11.84 0.56
CA ASN A 108 -8.12 -12.40 1.91
C ASN A 108 -6.70 -12.79 2.32
N ALA A 109 -5.98 -13.51 1.45
CA ALA A 109 -4.57 -13.89 1.67
C ALA A 109 -3.69 -12.64 1.86
N LEU A 110 -3.86 -11.62 1.02
CA LEU A 110 -3.16 -10.35 1.12
C LEU A 110 -3.41 -9.64 2.46
N ASN A 111 -4.67 -9.48 2.86
CA ASN A 111 -5.00 -8.83 4.13
C ASN A 111 -4.45 -9.62 5.33
N ASN A 112 -4.40 -10.95 5.23
CA ASN A 112 -3.80 -11.79 6.25
C ASN A 112 -2.28 -11.62 6.32
N ALA A 113 -1.59 -11.60 5.17
CA ALA A 113 -0.15 -11.34 5.09
C ALA A 113 0.21 -9.95 5.62
N ILE A 114 -0.57 -8.92 5.26
CA ILE A 114 -0.43 -7.57 5.80
C ILE A 114 -0.59 -7.59 7.32
N ASN A 115 -1.66 -8.20 7.85
CA ASN A 115 -1.88 -8.28 9.30
C ASN A 115 -0.72 -8.99 10.01
N GLN A 116 -0.23 -10.09 9.44
CA GLN A 116 0.89 -10.84 10.01
C GLN A 116 2.16 -9.99 10.06
N TYR A 117 2.63 -9.49 8.91
CA TYR A 117 3.90 -8.78 8.83
C TYR A 117 3.85 -7.39 9.48
N LEU A 118 2.81 -6.60 9.21
CA LEU A 118 2.74 -5.20 9.62
C LEU A 118 2.23 -5.04 11.06
N ILE A 119 1.16 -5.75 11.42
CA ILE A 119 0.45 -5.51 12.68
C ILE A 119 0.99 -6.40 13.80
N LYS A 120 1.27 -7.68 13.54
CA LYS A 120 1.75 -8.61 14.57
C LYS A 120 3.28 -8.60 14.70
N GLU A 121 3.99 -8.66 13.58
CA GLU A 121 5.46 -8.70 13.56
C GLU A 121 6.11 -7.31 13.55
N HIS A 122 5.33 -6.25 13.34
CA HIS A 122 5.80 -4.86 13.28
C HIS A 122 6.91 -4.62 12.24
N ARG A 123 6.92 -5.41 11.16
CA ARG A 123 7.84 -5.26 10.05
C ARG A 123 7.37 -4.12 9.15
N PRO A 124 8.27 -3.30 8.58
CA PRO A 124 7.87 -2.36 7.54
C PRO A 124 7.45 -3.14 6.30
N VAL A 125 6.28 -2.80 5.76
CA VAL A 125 5.70 -3.46 4.59
C VAL A 125 5.43 -2.44 3.51
N GLU A 126 6.01 -2.64 2.34
CA GLU A 126 5.64 -1.93 1.13
C GLU A 126 4.36 -2.53 0.56
N ILE A 127 3.29 -1.74 0.58
CA ILE A 127 1.96 -2.20 0.13
C ILE A 127 1.84 -2.07 -1.39
N VAL A 128 2.50 -1.07 -1.94
CA VAL A 128 2.67 -0.80 -3.37
C VAL A 128 4.00 -0.10 -3.53
N ASP A 129 4.70 -0.31 -4.65
CA ASP A 129 6.00 0.29 -4.94
C ASP A 129 6.01 1.77 -4.57
N GLY A 130 6.91 2.16 -3.66
CA GLY A 130 7.03 3.53 -3.20
C GLY A 130 6.13 3.94 -2.03
N ILE A 131 5.30 3.06 -1.46
CA ILE A 131 4.48 3.33 -0.26
C ILE A 131 4.67 2.23 0.78
N ILE A 132 5.31 2.59 1.89
CA ILE A 132 5.62 1.70 3.02
C ILE A 132 4.76 2.06 4.22
N LEU A 133 4.14 1.04 4.80
CA LEU A 133 3.51 1.14 6.10
C LEU A 133 4.42 0.53 7.18
N TYR A 134 4.41 1.14 8.35
CA TYR A 134 5.19 0.66 9.49
C TYR A 134 4.53 1.09 10.80
N VAL A 135 4.77 0.33 11.87
CA VAL A 135 4.34 0.71 13.22
C VAL A 135 5.47 1.48 13.91
N SER A 136 5.16 2.68 14.38
CA SER A 136 6.15 3.52 15.07
C SER A 136 6.57 2.89 16.39
N VAL A 137 7.88 2.75 16.63
CA VAL A 137 8.41 2.18 17.89
C VAL A 137 7.90 2.95 19.11
N GLU A 138 7.94 4.29 19.05
CA GLU A 138 7.56 5.19 20.14
C GLU A 138 6.05 5.19 20.44
N THR A 139 5.22 5.43 19.42
CA THR A 139 3.78 5.68 19.61
C THR A 139 2.91 4.45 19.40
N LYS A 140 3.47 3.34 18.93
CA LYS A 140 2.76 2.13 18.47
C LYS A 140 1.68 2.40 17.42
N SER A 141 1.70 3.58 16.81
CA SER A 141 0.73 3.97 15.79
C SER A 141 1.21 3.52 14.42
N LEU A 142 0.27 3.10 13.58
CA LEU A 142 0.53 2.85 12.17
C LEU A 142 0.88 4.17 11.45
N LYS A 143 1.92 4.13 10.62
CA LYS A 143 2.43 5.28 9.87
C LYS A 143 2.70 4.88 8.43
N VAL A 144 2.73 5.90 7.56
CA VAL A 144 3.10 5.77 6.16
C VAL A 144 4.39 6.53 5.90
N ALA A 145 5.27 5.92 5.12
CA ALA A 145 6.40 6.56 4.45
C ALA A 145 6.24 6.30 2.95
N PHE A 146 6.73 7.22 2.12
CA PHE A 146 6.62 7.08 0.67
C PHE A 146 7.84 7.65 -0.02
N SER A 147 8.14 7.14 -1.20
CA SER A 147 9.23 7.62 -2.05
C SER A 147 8.84 8.91 -2.75
N GLU A 148 9.85 9.64 -3.24
CA GLU A 148 9.61 10.87 -3.99
C GLU A 148 8.83 10.63 -5.29
N ASN A 149 8.96 9.44 -5.89
CA ASN A 149 8.28 9.04 -7.13
C ASN A 149 6.76 8.96 -6.99
N ILE A 150 6.22 8.85 -5.77
CA ILE A 150 4.76 8.88 -5.57
C ILE A 150 4.19 10.29 -5.79
N VAL A 151 5.01 11.31 -5.55
CA VAL A 151 4.64 12.73 -5.65
C VAL A 151 5.03 13.31 -7.01
N LYS A 152 6.11 12.81 -7.63
CA LYS A 152 6.53 13.19 -8.98
C LYS A 152 5.84 12.27 -10.00
N PRO A 153 4.95 12.78 -10.89
CA PRO A 153 4.53 11.95 -12.01
C PRO A 153 5.78 11.56 -12.79
N SER A 154 5.80 10.34 -13.33
CA SER A 154 6.76 9.97 -14.37
C SER A 154 6.70 11.05 -15.43
N GLU A 155 7.82 11.74 -15.67
CA GLU A 155 7.95 12.61 -16.82
C GLU A 155 7.72 11.73 -18.05
N THR A 156 6.52 11.80 -18.62
CA THR A 156 6.30 11.31 -19.97
C THR A 156 7.08 12.24 -20.88
N GLU A 157 8.23 11.76 -21.36
CA GLU A 157 8.80 12.20 -22.64
C GLU A 157 7.83 11.93 -23.79
#